data_AF-A0A3C2DUU8-F1
#
_entry.id   AF-A0A3C2DUU8-F1
#
_cell.length_a   1.000
_cell.length_b   1.000
_cell.length_c   1.000
_cell.angle_alpha   90.00
_cell.angle_beta   90.00
_cell.angle_gamma   90.00
#
_symmetry.space_group_name_H-M   'P 1'
#
loop_
_entity.id
_entity.type
_entity.pdbx_description
1 polymer ?
#
loop_
_entity_poly.entity_id
_entity_poly.type
_entity_poly.pdbx_seq_one_letter_code
_entity_poly.pdbx_strand_id
1 'polypeptide(L)'
;IRFYPDITHNVRCEYPVHFDRDDWHYALAAGLSRECTNPRPCEYREIHRLTRRYVVGSVSYSEGITDDVNKCVWSDMDFFPDVDVRDSLEDYSRLYFPSLPASEVADRILGLELNWQTDPAENPGIDDNLKGWESLSERYPDAVKLWRFNQCLFRAKCDAYLRHKRIIELRAIKEAKREILAGRLASAKNILENAEDGREKALRADIERIAGELFEQIGLQTDVERYCANSWERGAVLETIDLPNTDRAWLMGRLKNAESMPDDEAKKYMIRSVRRNEVESDEYYFSVAEHGFGVLGCEQVVGPEGIYMNFQGDRPDVNNGSLPTCLFKVYDNQSFRCKLGGFRYDTDYELKVTYHQKKDESIDDLTIKANGAIVYKGGQFGEEDEEFNREMLPDGFVCAVYQLPKDVFVNGCVEIEIFEEHAGVMISELRIVKKK
;
A
#
# COMPACT_ATOMS: atom_id res chain seq x y z
N ILE A 1 5.36 32.40 -11.05
CA ILE A 1 5.58 30.99 -11.44
C ILE A 1 4.20 30.35 -11.52
N ARG A 2 3.86 29.66 -12.61
CA ARG A 2 2.61 28.88 -12.69
C ARG A 2 2.91 27.47 -12.20
N PHE A 3 2.00 26.91 -11.40
CA PHE A 3 2.18 25.57 -10.86
C PHE A 3 1.69 24.51 -11.85
N TYR A 4 2.36 23.37 -11.94
CA TYR A 4 2.00 22.25 -12.82
C TYR A 4 1.80 20.96 -12.01
N PRO A 5 0.81 20.93 -11.09
CA PRO A 5 0.63 19.81 -10.17
C PRO A 5 0.13 18.55 -10.88
N ASP A 6 0.69 17.41 -10.51
CA ASP A 6 0.10 16.10 -10.78
C ASP A 6 -1.14 15.88 -9.91
N ILE A 7 -2.31 15.74 -10.55
CA ILE A 7 -3.57 15.43 -9.86
C ILE A 7 -4.14 14.06 -10.24
N THR A 8 -3.40 13.27 -11.02
CA THR A 8 -3.86 11.99 -11.57
C THR A 8 -3.40 10.79 -10.78
N HIS A 9 -2.19 10.82 -10.25
CA HIS A 9 -1.56 9.60 -9.74
C HIS A 9 -1.75 9.36 -8.25
N ASN A 10 -1.72 8.08 -7.88
CA ASN A 10 -1.87 7.62 -6.50
C ASN A 10 -0.55 7.19 -5.84
N VAL A 11 0.40 6.70 -6.64
CA VAL A 11 1.74 6.27 -6.22
C VAL A 11 2.74 6.66 -7.30
N ARG A 12 4.04 6.74 -6.96
CA ARG A 12 5.11 7.06 -7.92
C ARG A 12 4.81 8.37 -8.69
N CYS A 13 4.52 9.42 -7.92
CA CYS A 13 4.07 10.72 -8.41
C CYS A 13 4.44 11.85 -7.46
N GLU A 14 4.17 13.09 -7.86
CA GLU A 14 4.45 14.29 -7.05
C GLU A 14 3.67 14.28 -5.71
N TYR A 15 2.41 13.83 -5.75
CA TYR A 15 1.51 13.80 -4.60
C TYR A 15 0.87 12.42 -4.43
N PRO A 16 1.60 11.43 -3.86
CA PRO A 16 1.04 10.11 -3.58
C PRO A 16 -0.16 10.21 -2.62
N VAL A 17 -1.00 9.18 -2.58
CA VAL A 17 -2.13 9.14 -1.63
C VAL A 17 -1.59 9.25 -0.21
N HIS A 18 -2.12 10.21 0.53
CA HIS A 18 -1.63 10.65 1.83
C HIS A 18 -0.21 11.23 1.73
N PHE A 19 -0.02 12.22 0.86
CA PHE A 19 1.30 12.77 0.48
C PHE A 19 2.15 13.23 1.68
N ASP A 20 1.50 13.57 2.80
CA ASP A 20 2.13 14.02 4.04
C ASP A 20 2.73 12.87 4.88
N ARG A 21 2.29 11.63 4.64
CA ARG A 21 2.62 10.46 5.47
C ARG A 21 2.91 9.17 4.69
N ASP A 22 2.56 9.10 3.42
CA ASP A 22 2.71 7.99 2.47
C ASP A 22 2.25 6.62 3.04
N ASP A 23 1.12 6.64 3.75
CA ASP A 23 0.59 5.50 4.49
C ASP A 23 -0.58 4.80 3.78
N TRP A 24 -0.83 5.09 2.50
CA TRP A 24 -1.92 4.44 1.76
C TRP A 24 -1.79 2.93 1.84
N HIS A 25 -2.83 2.26 2.35
CA HIS A 25 -2.71 0.86 2.77
C HIS A 25 -2.37 -0.04 1.57
N TYR A 26 -1.37 -0.92 1.72
CA TYR A 26 -0.84 -1.73 0.62
C TYR A 26 -1.90 -2.56 -0.10
N ALA A 27 -2.93 -3.01 0.62
CA ALA A 27 -4.01 -3.80 0.03
C ALA A 27 -4.87 -3.00 -0.97
N LEU A 28 -5.03 -1.69 -0.74
CA LEU A 28 -5.71 -0.79 -1.67
C LEU A 28 -4.77 -0.43 -2.83
N ALA A 29 -3.53 -0.08 -2.51
CA ALA A 29 -2.52 0.27 -3.51
C ALA A 29 -2.24 -0.87 -4.50
N ALA A 30 -2.17 -2.13 -4.04
CA ALA A 30 -1.99 -3.30 -4.88
C ALA A 30 -3.14 -3.49 -5.88
N GLY A 31 -4.38 -3.29 -5.43
CA GLY A 31 -5.56 -3.48 -6.26
C GLY A 31 -5.88 -2.31 -7.19
N LEU A 32 -5.63 -1.08 -6.74
CA LEU A 32 -6.04 0.15 -7.40
C LEU A 32 -4.89 0.83 -8.16
N SER A 33 -3.64 0.51 -7.83
CA SER A 33 -2.43 0.96 -8.54
C SER A 33 -2.38 2.48 -8.78
N ARG A 34 -1.61 2.88 -9.78
CA ARG A 34 -1.13 4.25 -10.04
C ARG A 34 -2.21 5.20 -10.52
N GLU A 35 -3.14 4.75 -11.37
CA GLU A 35 -4.01 5.60 -12.19
C GLU A 35 -5.50 5.22 -12.08
N CYS A 36 -5.97 4.60 -10.99
CA CYS A 36 -7.41 4.38 -10.83
C CYS A 36 -8.19 5.70 -10.68
N THR A 37 -9.53 5.63 -10.85
CA THR A 37 -10.45 6.71 -10.48
C THR A 37 -10.20 7.14 -9.04
N ASN A 38 -9.75 8.38 -8.81
CA ASN A 38 -9.19 8.80 -7.51
C ASN A 38 -9.70 10.14 -6.98
N PRO A 39 -11.01 10.31 -6.71
CA PRO A 39 -11.50 11.50 -6.01
C PRO A 39 -10.80 11.67 -4.66
N ARG A 40 -9.96 12.71 -4.53
CA ARG A 40 -9.21 13.11 -3.32
C ARG A 40 -9.41 14.63 -3.04
N PRO A 41 -10.66 15.12 -3.01
CA PRO A 41 -10.94 16.55 -3.01
C PRO A 41 -10.40 17.28 -1.77
N CYS A 42 -10.39 16.66 -0.59
CA CYS A 42 -9.88 17.30 0.62
C CYS A 42 -8.36 17.41 0.61
N GLU A 43 -7.68 16.35 0.17
CA GLU A 43 -6.22 16.31 0.07
C GLU A 43 -5.70 17.29 -0.98
N TYR A 44 -6.30 17.34 -2.18
CA TYR A 44 -5.91 18.31 -3.19
C TYR A 44 -6.22 19.76 -2.78
N ARG A 45 -7.25 19.99 -1.95
CA ARG A 45 -7.44 21.30 -1.30
C ARG A 45 -6.30 21.66 -0.37
N GLU A 46 -5.81 20.71 0.43
CA GLU A 46 -4.69 20.96 1.33
C GLU A 46 -3.43 21.31 0.53
N ILE A 47 -3.11 20.53 -0.51
CA ILE A 47 -1.97 20.78 -1.39
C ILE A 47 -2.08 22.17 -2.05
N HIS A 48 -3.25 22.53 -2.58
CA HIS A 48 -3.49 23.86 -3.16
C HIS A 48 -3.22 24.97 -2.15
N ARG A 49 -3.75 24.86 -0.93
CA ARG A 49 -3.56 25.86 0.14
C ARG A 49 -2.10 25.99 0.58
N LEU A 50 -1.38 24.87 0.67
CA LEU A 50 0.04 24.87 1.02
C LEU A 50 0.90 25.58 -0.04
N THR A 51 0.55 25.40 -1.32
CA THR A 51 1.36 25.84 -2.47
C THR A 51 0.98 27.22 -3.01
N ARG A 52 -0.30 27.65 -2.93
CA ARG A 52 -0.82 28.88 -3.58
C ARG A 52 -0.08 30.17 -3.24
N ARG A 53 0.56 30.26 -2.07
CA ARG A 53 1.34 31.44 -1.65
C ARG A 53 2.65 31.62 -2.42
N TYR A 54 3.11 30.58 -3.12
CA TYR A 54 4.38 30.55 -3.85
C TYR A 54 4.19 30.67 -5.37
N VAL A 55 2.95 30.62 -5.86
CA VAL A 55 2.61 30.51 -7.28
C VAL A 55 1.51 31.50 -7.69
N VAL A 56 1.35 31.72 -8.99
CA VAL A 56 0.28 32.55 -9.56
C VAL A 56 -0.56 31.68 -10.47
N GLY A 57 -1.52 30.99 -9.86
CA GLY A 57 -2.39 30.00 -10.48
C GLY A 57 -1.66 28.71 -10.91
N SER A 58 -2.41 27.80 -11.50
CA SER A 58 -1.91 26.50 -11.93
C SER A 58 -2.36 26.13 -13.35
N VAL A 59 -1.69 25.12 -13.89
CA VAL A 59 -2.14 24.33 -15.04
C VAL A 59 -1.99 22.89 -14.60
N SER A 60 -3.00 22.31 -13.94
CA SER A 60 -2.85 20.95 -13.41
C SER A 60 -2.68 19.92 -14.52
N TYR A 61 -1.68 19.05 -14.33
CA TYR A 61 -1.41 17.89 -15.16
C TYR A 61 -2.51 16.86 -14.97
N SER A 62 -3.00 16.30 -16.07
CA SER A 62 -4.02 15.26 -16.08
C SER A 62 -3.71 14.26 -17.19
N GLU A 63 -3.56 12.97 -16.86
CA GLU A 63 -3.32 11.89 -17.84
C GLU A 63 -4.61 11.26 -18.39
N GLY A 64 -5.78 11.63 -17.87
CA GLY A 64 -7.02 10.96 -18.25
C GLY A 64 -8.26 11.49 -17.55
N ILE A 65 -9.27 10.63 -17.43
CA ILE A 65 -10.58 10.97 -16.86
C ILE A 65 -10.73 10.52 -15.40
N THR A 66 -9.71 9.88 -14.83
CA THR A 66 -9.74 9.31 -13.48
C THR A 66 -9.63 10.35 -12.37
N ASP A 67 -9.13 11.55 -12.70
CA ASP A 67 -8.95 12.70 -11.83
C ASP A 67 -10.02 13.80 -12.03
N ASP A 68 -11.13 13.49 -12.70
CA ASP A 68 -12.15 14.46 -13.10
C ASP A 68 -12.66 15.34 -11.93
N VAL A 69 -12.97 14.71 -10.79
CA VAL A 69 -13.36 15.44 -9.56
C VAL A 69 -12.25 16.36 -9.08
N ASN A 70 -11.00 15.87 -9.06
CA ASN A 70 -9.84 16.63 -8.58
C ASN A 70 -9.59 17.84 -9.49
N LYS A 71 -9.76 17.66 -10.81
CA LYS A 71 -9.64 18.75 -11.78
C LYS A 71 -10.65 19.85 -11.52
N CYS A 72 -11.91 19.49 -11.28
CA CYS A 72 -12.97 20.45 -10.99
C CYS A 72 -12.69 21.20 -9.68
N VAL A 73 -12.38 20.49 -8.60
CA VAL A 73 -12.10 21.09 -7.28
C VAL A 73 -10.87 22.00 -7.34
N TRP A 74 -9.78 21.55 -7.97
CA TRP A 74 -8.57 22.37 -8.12
C TRP A 74 -8.83 23.63 -8.95
N SER A 75 -9.56 23.50 -10.06
CA SER A 75 -9.87 24.64 -10.93
C SER A 75 -10.75 25.67 -10.23
N ASP A 76 -11.72 25.22 -9.42
CA ASP A 76 -12.58 26.11 -8.63
C ASP A 76 -11.75 26.93 -7.62
N MET A 77 -10.82 26.27 -6.90
CA MET A 77 -9.92 26.95 -5.95
C MET A 77 -8.92 27.90 -6.61
N ASP A 78 -8.56 27.72 -7.88
CA ASP A 78 -7.73 28.67 -8.62
C ASP A 78 -8.44 30.03 -8.84
N PHE A 79 -9.78 30.05 -8.85
CA PHE A 79 -10.58 31.28 -8.91
C PHE A 79 -11.07 31.73 -7.54
N PHE A 80 -11.50 30.79 -6.70
CA PHE A 80 -12.09 31.01 -5.38
C PHE A 80 -11.31 30.25 -4.30
N PRO A 81 -10.14 30.75 -3.88
CA PRO A 81 -9.19 29.94 -3.14
C PRO A 81 -9.58 29.62 -1.69
N ASP A 82 -10.61 30.29 -1.17
CA ASP A 82 -11.14 30.08 0.18
C ASP A 82 -12.51 29.37 0.16
N VAL A 83 -12.95 28.85 -1.00
CA VAL A 83 -14.18 28.07 -1.15
C VAL A 83 -14.16 26.82 -0.25
N ASP A 84 -15.32 26.44 0.29
CA ASP A 84 -15.45 25.17 0.98
C ASP A 84 -15.42 24.03 -0.05
N VAL A 85 -14.68 22.96 0.24
CA VAL A 85 -14.60 21.81 -0.67
C VAL A 85 -15.98 21.19 -0.90
N ARG A 86 -16.85 21.24 0.13
CA ARG A 86 -18.21 20.75 0.03
C ARG A 86 -19.00 21.56 -1.00
N ASP A 87 -18.86 22.88 -0.98
CA ASP A 87 -19.57 23.77 -1.91
C ASP A 87 -19.14 23.46 -3.35
N SER A 88 -17.83 23.32 -3.60
CA SER A 88 -17.29 22.92 -4.91
C SER A 88 -17.85 21.57 -5.39
N LEU A 89 -17.99 20.59 -4.48
CA LEU A 89 -18.55 19.27 -4.81
C LEU A 89 -20.06 19.30 -5.06
N GLU A 90 -20.80 20.13 -4.33
CA GLU A 90 -22.22 20.33 -4.60
C GLU A 90 -22.45 21.01 -5.96
N ASP A 91 -21.61 21.99 -6.32
CA ASP A 91 -21.66 22.63 -7.64
C ASP A 91 -21.26 21.69 -8.77
N TYR A 92 -20.21 20.89 -8.57
CA TYR A 92 -19.88 19.75 -9.44
C TYR A 92 -21.09 18.83 -9.62
N SER A 93 -21.79 18.51 -8.53
CA SER A 93 -22.98 17.66 -8.59
C SER A 93 -24.14 18.31 -9.32
N ARG A 94 -24.42 19.60 -9.11
CA ARG A 94 -25.50 20.32 -9.82
C ARG A 94 -25.24 20.37 -11.32
N LEU A 95 -23.97 20.50 -11.71
CA LEU A 95 -23.55 20.58 -13.10
C LEU A 95 -23.68 19.22 -13.81
N TYR A 96 -23.17 18.14 -13.19
CA TYR A 96 -23.03 16.85 -13.85
C TYR A 96 -24.10 15.82 -13.48
N PHE A 97 -24.81 16.02 -12.37
CA PHE A 97 -25.88 15.16 -11.89
C PHE A 97 -27.16 15.96 -11.60
N PRO A 98 -27.74 16.65 -12.61
CA PRO A 98 -28.83 17.61 -12.39
C PRO A 98 -30.11 17.00 -11.79
N SER A 99 -30.28 15.68 -11.88
CA SER A 99 -31.41 14.94 -11.30
C SER A 99 -31.14 14.39 -9.89
N LEU A 100 -29.91 14.48 -9.38
CA LEU A 100 -29.52 13.92 -8.09
C LEU A 100 -29.46 15.00 -6.99
N PRO A 101 -29.70 14.62 -5.71
CA PRO A 101 -29.51 15.53 -4.59
C PRO A 101 -28.02 15.90 -4.43
N ALA A 102 -27.68 17.17 -4.70
CA ALA A 102 -26.29 17.63 -4.75
C ALA A 102 -25.49 17.36 -3.46
N SER A 103 -26.10 17.63 -2.30
CA SER A 103 -25.48 17.40 -0.99
C SER A 103 -25.16 15.92 -0.76
N GLU A 104 -26.04 15.02 -1.20
CA GLU A 104 -25.87 13.58 -1.03
C GLU A 104 -24.73 13.06 -1.91
N VAL A 105 -24.65 13.51 -3.17
CA VAL A 105 -23.55 13.14 -4.06
C VAL A 105 -22.22 13.68 -3.54
N ALA A 106 -22.18 14.93 -3.06
CA ALA A 106 -20.99 15.50 -2.44
C ALA A 106 -20.51 14.64 -1.25
N ASP A 107 -21.43 14.20 -0.38
CA ASP A 107 -21.11 13.28 0.73
C ASP A 107 -20.56 11.94 0.23
N ARG A 108 -21.09 11.41 -0.87
CA ARG A 108 -20.61 10.14 -1.44
C ARG A 108 -19.21 10.26 -2.05
N ILE A 109 -18.91 11.39 -2.70
CA ILE A 109 -17.57 11.68 -3.25
C ILE A 109 -16.55 11.85 -2.12
N LEU A 110 -16.89 12.59 -1.06
CA LEU A 110 -16.05 12.66 0.15
C LEU A 110 -15.85 11.28 0.78
N GLY A 111 -16.89 10.43 0.74
CA GLY A 111 -16.80 9.04 1.16
C GLY A 111 -15.77 8.22 0.36
N LEU A 112 -15.57 8.49 -0.93
CA LEU A 112 -14.58 7.77 -1.75
C LEU A 112 -13.13 8.09 -1.33
N GLU A 113 -12.88 9.31 -0.88
CA GLU A 113 -11.59 9.68 -0.29
C GLU A 113 -11.41 9.01 1.09
N LEU A 114 -12.47 8.97 1.91
CA LEU A 114 -12.44 8.30 3.22
C LEU A 114 -12.29 6.77 3.12
N ASN A 115 -12.70 6.15 2.01
CA ASN A 115 -12.47 4.73 1.76
C ASN A 115 -10.99 4.35 1.79
N TRP A 116 -10.10 5.30 1.50
CA TRP A 116 -8.65 5.08 1.47
C TRP A 116 -7.93 5.26 2.80
N GLN A 117 -8.68 5.55 3.87
CA GLN A 117 -8.14 5.60 5.22
C GLN A 117 -8.02 4.20 5.82
N THR A 118 -6.87 3.92 6.43
CA THR A 118 -6.58 2.70 7.23
C THR A 118 -6.66 1.38 6.46
N ASP A 119 -6.55 0.25 7.16
CA ASP A 119 -6.77 -1.07 6.58
C ASP A 119 -8.22 -1.19 6.06
N PRO A 120 -8.43 -1.53 4.76
CA PRO A 120 -9.78 -1.66 4.22
C PRO A 120 -10.61 -2.75 4.92
N ALA A 121 -10.02 -3.72 5.62
CA ALA A 121 -10.75 -4.70 6.44
C ALA A 121 -11.35 -4.08 7.72
N GLU A 122 -10.74 -3.02 8.25
CA GLU A 122 -11.16 -2.33 9.48
C GLU A 122 -11.99 -1.06 9.20
N ASN A 123 -12.17 -0.68 7.94
CA ASN A 123 -12.95 0.49 7.51
C ASN A 123 -14.39 0.14 7.03
N PRO A 124 -15.40 0.08 7.92
CA PRO A 124 -16.79 -0.19 7.51
C PRO A 124 -17.41 0.92 6.65
N GLY A 125 -16.80 2.12 6.62
CA GLY A 125 -17.24 3.23 5.79
C GLY A 125 -17.26 2.89 4.30
N ILE A 126 -16.41 1.96 3.85
CA ILE A 126 -16.39 1.45 2.47
C ILE A 126 -17.73 0.81 2.09
N ASP A 127 -18.27 -0.06 2.95
CA ASP A 127 -19.56 -0.73 2.74
C ASP A 127 -20.70 0.28 2.73
N ASP A 128 -20.70 1.20 3.69
CA ASP A 128 -21.75 2.22 3.81
C ASP A 128 -21.71 3.22 2.66
N ASN A 129 -20.52 3.52 2.13
CA ASN A 129 -20.39 4.38 0.97
C ASN A 129 -20.90 3.72 -0.31
N LEU A 130 -20.57 2.44 -0.54
CA LEU A 130 -21.11 1.68 -1.66
C LEU A 130 -22.65 1.61 -1.61
N LYS A 131 -23.23 1.28 -0.45
CA LYS A 131 -24.70 1.27 -0.29
C LYS A 131 -25.34 2.60 -0.65
N GLY A 132 -24.67 3.72 -0.32
CA GLY A 132 -25.15 5.05 -0.69
C GLY A 132 -25.17 5.28 -2.21
N TRP A 133 -24.11 4.90 -2.92
CA TRP A 133 -24.08 4.95 -4.39
C TRP A 133 -25.13 4.03 -5.03
N GLU A 134 -25.27 2.81 -4.52
CA GLU A 134 -26.29 1.85 -5.00
C GLU A 134 -27.70 2.40 -4.76
N SER A 135 -27.99 2.97 -3.59
CA SER A 135 -29.29 3.59 -3.31
C SER A 135 -29.59 4.78 -4.22
N LEU A 136 -28.60 5.59 -4.58
CA LEU A 136 -28.78 6.65 -5.58
C LEU A 136 -29.14 6.05 -6.95
N SER A 137 -28.48 4.96 -7.37
CA SER A 137 -28.79 4.29 -8.63
C SER A 137 -30.19 3.65 -8.65
N GLU A 138 -30.67 3.15 -7.51
CA GLU A 138 -32.01 2.58 -7.38
C GLU A 138 -33.10 3.66 -7.42
N ARG A 139 -32.90 4.77 -6.71
CA ARG A 139 -33.86 5.89 -6.67
C ARG A 139 -33.87 6.69 -7.96
N TYR A 140 -32.73 6.74 -8.67
CA TYR A 140 -32.54 7.47 -9.91
C TYR A 140 -31.91 6.57 -10.97
N PRO A 141 -32.66 5.65 -11.60
CA PRO A 141 -32.12 4.65 -12.51
C PRO A 141 -31.40 5.23 -13.75
N ASP A 142 -31.71 6.45 -14.15
CA ASP A 142 -31.01 7.11 -15.26
C ASP A 142 -29.60 7.61 -14.89
N ALA A 143 -29.25 7.65 -13.59
CA ALA A 143 -27.94 8.12 -13.13
C ALA A 143 -26.77 7.30 -13.69
N VAL A 144 -26.94 5.98 -13.86
CA VAL A 144 -25.88 5.10 -14.40
C VAL A 144 -25.55 5.38 -15.87
N LYS A 145 -26.40 6.14 -16.59
CA LYS A 145 -26.11 6.63 -17.95
C LYS A 145 -25.12 7.80 -17.94
N LEU A 146 -24.94 8.45 -16.79
CA LEU A 146 -23.96 9.51 -16.60
C LEU A 146 -22.63 8.87 -16.25
N TRP A 147 -21.67 8.94 -17.16
CA TRP A 147 -20.38 8.26 -16.98
C TRP A 147 -19.68 8.66 -15.68
N ARG A 148 -19.77 9.93 -15.24
CA ARG A 148 -19.19 10.38 -13.96
C ARG A 148 -19.80 9.67 -12.76
N PHE A 149 -21.09 9.38 -12.79
CA PHE A 149 -21.78 8.64 -11.75
C PHE A 149 -21.33 7.18 -11.79
N ASN A 150 -21.33 6.59 -12.99
CA ASN A 150 -20.94 5.19 -13.18
C ASN A 150 -19.47 4.96 -12.81
N GLN A 151 -18.59 5.94 -13.02
CA GLN A 151 -17.18 5.91 -12.63
C GLN A 151 -17.00 6.00 -11.11
N CYS A 152 -17.78 6.84 -10.43
CA CYS A 152 -17.78 6.88 -8.97
C CYS A 152 -18.32 5.56 -8.37
N LEU A 153 -19.39 5.00 -8.94
CA LEU A 153 -19.94 3.70 -8.54
C LEU A 153 -18.94 2.56 -8.80
N PHE A 154 -18.26 2.57 -9.96
CA PHE A 154 -17.17 1.64 -10.28
C PHE A 154 -16.11 1.67 -9.18
N ARG A 155 -15.63 2.87 -8.83
CA ARG A 155 -14.63 3.04 -7.78
C ARG A 155 -15.12 2.54 -6.42
N ALA A 156 -16.36 2.85 -6.03
CA ALA A 156 -16.95 2.36 -4.78
C ALA A 156 -17.01 0.82 -4.72
N LYS A 157 -17.34 0.17 -5.85
CA LYS A 157 -17.36 -1.30 -5.94
C LYS A 157 -15.96 -1.90 -5.87
N CYS A 158 -14.95 -1.29 -6.50
CA CYS A 158 -13.55 -1.73 -6.38
C CYS A 158 -13.07 -1.68 -4.92
N ASP A 159 -13.34 -0.59 -4.19
CA ASP A 159 -12.97 -0.47 -2.77
C ASP A 159 -13.65 -1.57 -1.93
N ALA A 160 -14.94 -1.80 -2.14
CA ALA A 160 -15.70 -2.84 -1.43
C ALA A 160 -15.20 -4.25 -1.77
N TYR A 161 -14.88 -4.53 -3.03
CA TYR A 161 -14.30 -5.80 -3.45
C TYR A 161 -13.00 -6.10 -2.70
N LEU A 162 -12.07 -5.14 -2.67
CA LEU A 162 -10.78 -5.30 -1.96
C LEU A 162 -10.97 -5.50 -0.46
N ARG A 163 -11.90 -4.74 0.16
CA ARG A 163 -12.28 -4.92 1.56
C ARG A 163 -12.77 -6.34 1.83
N HIS A 164 -13.73 -6.84 1.05
CA HIS A 164 -14.30 -8.17 1.29
C HIS A 164 -13.28 -9.28 1.07
N LYS A 165 -12.56 -9.25 -0.06
CA LYS A 165 -11.45 -10.16 -0.34
C LYS A 165 -10.50 -10.24 0.85
N ARG A 166 -10.03 -9.09 1.33
CA ARG A 166 -9.12 -9.03 2.48
C ARG A 166 -9.71 -9.63 3.75
N ILE A 167 -10.95 -9.32 4.11
CA ILE A 167 -11.61 -9.86 5.32
C ILE A 167 -11.68 -11.39 5.27
N ILE A 168 -12.06 -11.95 4.11
CA ILE A 168 -12.21 -13.40 3.91
C ILE A 168 -10.84 -14.08 3.99
N GLU A 169 -9.86 -13.55 3.26
CA GLU A 169 -8.53 -14.11 3.21
C GLU A 169 -7.81 -14.01 4.56
N LEU A 170 -7.93 -12.90 5.30
CA LEU A 170 -7.38 -12.78 6.66
C LEU A 170 -7.97 -13.81 7.63
N ARG A 171 -9.27 -14.08 7.53
CA ARG A 171 -9.91 -15.15 8.30
C ARG A 171 -9.29 -16.50 7.94
N ALA A 172 -9.24 -16.83 6.65
CA ALA A 172 -8.68 -18.10 6.18
C ALA A 172 -7.20 -18.27 6.57
N ILE A 173 -6.39 -17.22 6.47
CA ILE A 173 -4.98 -17.20 6.91
C ILE A 173 -4.88 -17.50 8.40
N LYS A 174 -5.69 -16.85 9.23
CA LYS A 174 -5.70 -17.08 10.68
C LYS A 174 -6.04 -18.54 11.00
N GLU A 175 -7.02 -19.12 10.30
CA GLU A 175 -7.39 -20.52 10.50
C GLU A 175 -6.31 -21.48 10.01
N ALA A 176 -5.75 -21.25 8.82
CA ALA A 176 -4.68 -22.04 8.24
C ALA A 176 -3.40 -22.00 9.09
N LYS A 177 -3.04 -20.85 9.68
CA LYS A 177 -1.92 -20.73 10.62
C LYS A 177 -2.09 -21.68 11.81
N ARG A 178 -3.30 -21.80 12.37
CA ARG A 178 -3.57 -22.75 13.48
C ARG A 178 -3.37 -24.20 13.05
N GLU A 179 -3.84 -24.55 11.85
CA GLU A 179 -3.67 -25.91 11.30
C GLU A 179 -2.20 -26.23 11.00
N ILE A 180 -1.44 -25.28 10.46
CA ILE A 180 0.01 -25.40 10.23
C ILE A 180 0.76 -25.65 11.54
N LEU A 181 0.49 -24.84 12.57
CA LEU A 181 1.12 -25.00 13.88
C LEU A 181 0.79 -26.33 14.55
N ALA A 182 -0.36 -26.93 14.21
CA ALA A 182 -0.76 -28.25 14.68
C ALA A 182 -0.29 -29.40 13.76
N GLY A 183 0.52 -29.11 12.73
CA GLY A 183 1.08 -30.09 11.81
C GLY A 183 0.10 -30.65 10.77
N ARG A 184 -1.08 -30.03 10.59
CA ARG A 184 -2.14 -30.47 9.66
C ARG A 184 -2.08 -29.69 8.34
N LEU A 185 -1.00 -29.88 7.57
CA LEU A 185 -0.74 -29.09 6.34
C LEU A 185 -1.83 -29.22 5.26
N ALA A 186 -2.37 -30.43 5.06
CA ALA A 186 -3.46 -30.65 4.09
C ALA A 186 -4.75 -29.89 4.46
N SER A 187 -5.06 -29.81 5.77
CA SER A 187 -6.20 -29.03 6.29
C SER A 187 -5.99 -27.54 6.05
N ALA A 188 -4.78 -27.03 6.35
CA ALA A 188 -4.42 -25.64 6.10
C ALA A 188 -4.55 -25.26 4.62
N LYS A 189 -4.06 -26.12 3.72
CA LYS A 189 -4.19 -25.94 2.27
C LYS A 189 -5.65 -25.86 1.84
N ASN A 190 -6.48 -26.80 2.29
CA ASN A 190 -7.90 -26.82 1.97
C ASN A 190 -8.64 -25.56 2.47
N ILE A 191 -8.29 -25.04 3.66
CA ILE A 191 -8.87 -23.79 4.18
C ILE A 191 -8.54 -22.60 3.28
N LEU A 192 -7.29 -22.48 2.84
CA LEU A 192 -6.86 -21.37 1.96
C LEU A 192 -7.44 -21.50 0.55
N GLU A 193 -7.53 -22.71 -0.01
CA GLU A 193 -8.09 -22.96 -1.35
C GLU A 193 -9.56 -22.57 -1.43
N ASN A 194 -10.35 -22.86 -0.39
CA ASN A 194 -11.79 -22.66 -0.38
C ASN A 194 -12.22 -21.34 0.29
N ALA A 195 -11.28 -20.40 0.48
CA ALA A 195 -11.57 -19.07 0.99
C ALA A 195 -12.24 -18.22 -0.10
N GLU A 196 -13.56 -18.27 -0.17
CA GLU A 196 -14.38 -17.51 -1.13
C GLU A 196 -15.65 -16.96 -0.47
N ASP A 197 -16.20 -15.89 -1.03
CA ASP A 197 -17.50 -15.33 -0.65
C ASP A 197 -18.34 -14.95 -1.87
N GLY A 198 -19.65 -15.18 -1.79
CA GLY A 198 -20.58 -14.88 -2.87
C GLY A 198 -20.70 -13.39 -3.17
N ARG A 199 -20.55 -12.51 -2.18
CA ARG A 199 -20.59 -11.06 -2.34
C ARG A 199 -19.36 -10.55 -3.07
N GLU A 200 -18.18 -11.07 -2.73
CA GLU A 200 -16.94 -10.76 -3.46
C GLU A 200 -17.09 -11.09 -4.96
N LYS A 201 -17.56 -12.30 -5.28
CA LYS A 201 -17.80 -12.73 -6.67
C LYS A 201 -18.81 -11.84 -7.40
N ALA A 202 -19.90 -11.48 -6.73
CA ALA A 202 -20.91 -10.58 -7.28
C ALA A 202 -20.33 -9.18 -7.57
N LEU A 203 -19.55 -8.63 -6.64
CA LEU A 203 -18.87 -7.35 -6.83
C LEU A 203 -17.89 -7.39 -7.99
N ARG A 204 -17.09 -8.46 -8.12
CA ARG A 204 -16.13 -8.60 -9.23
C ARG A 204 -16.81 -8.64 -10.58
N ALA A 205 -17.96 -9.31 -10.67
CA ALA A 205 -18.78 -9.36 -11.88
C ALA A 205 -19.40 -7.99 -12.22
N ASP A 206 -19.87 -7.25 -11.20
CA ASP A 206 -20.37 -5.89 -11.38
C ASP A 206 -19.27 -4.92 -11.84
N ILE A 207 -18.07 -5.03 -11.28
CA ILE A 207 -16.89 -4.23 -11.67
C ILE A 207 -16.60 -4.44 -13.16
N GLU A 208 -16.57 -5.70 -13.62
CA GLU A 208 -16.36 -6.04 -15.03
C GLU A 208 -17.45 -5.43 -15.94
N ARG A 209 -18.71 -5.57 -15.53
CA ARG A 209 -19.85 -5.03 -16.28
C ARG A 209 -19.75 -3.50 -16.40
N ILE A 210 -19.52 -2.80 -15.30
CA ILE A 210 -19.45 -1.34 -15.28
C ILE A 210 -18.21 -0.85 -16.04
N ALA A 211 -17.09 -1.56 -16.00
CA ALA A 211 -15.92 -1.27 -16.83
C ALA A 211 -16.27 -1.25 -18.33
N GLY A 212 -16.99 -2.26 -18.81
CA GLY A 212 -17.49 -2.30 -20.19
C GLY A 212 -18.41 -1.13 -20.52
N GLU A 213 -19.34 -0.80 -19.63
CA GLU A 213 -20.22 0.37 -19.79
C GLU A 213 -19.43 1.69 -19.84
N LEU A 214 -18.42 1.86 -18.99
CA LEU A 214 -17.56 3.05 -18.99
C LEU A 214 -16.71 3.16 -20.25
N PHE A 215 -16.24 2.04 -20.78
CA PHE A 215 -15.56 2.03 -22.07
C PHE A 215 -16.50 2.49 -23.20
N GLU A 216 -17.74 2.01 -23.24
CA GLU A 216 -18.73 2.45 -24.22
C GLU A 216 -19.15 3.92 -24.03
N GLN A 217 -19.26 4.39 -22.78
CA GLN A 217 -19.72 5.74 -22.47
C GLN A 217 -18.65 6.81 -22.70
N ILE A 218 -17.39 6.55 -22.33
CA ILE A 218 -16.33 7.57 -22.32
C ILE A 218 -14.95 7.04 -22.74
N GLY A 219 -14.83 5.76 -23.12
CA GLY A 219 -13.56 5.16 -23.53
C GLY A 219 -12.59 4.92 -22.36
N LEU A 220 -13.10 4.72 -21.14
CA LEU A 220 -12.25 4.44 -19.98
C LEU A 220 -11.50 3.10 -20.18
N GLN A 221 -10.17 3.16 -20.12
CA GLN A 221 -9.28 2.04 -20.42
C GLN A 221 -8.93 1.25 -19.15
N THR A 222 -9.81 0.34 -18.72
CA THR A 222 -9.63 -0.38 -17.45
C THR A 222 -8.88 -1.71 -17.56
N ASP A 223 -8.50 -2.15 -18.75
CA ASP A 223 -7.60 -3.29 -19.00
C ASP A 223 -6.83 -3.12 -20.33
N VAL A 224 -5.78 -3.93 -20.53
CA VAL A 224 -4.90 -3.80 -21.70
C VAL A 224 -5.51 -4.43 -22.96
N GLU A 225 -6.00 -5.66 -22.86
CA GLU A 225 -6.41 -6.44 -24.04
C GLU A 225 -7.74 -5.98 -24.65
N ARG A 226 -8.74 -5.69 -23.81
CA ARG A 226 -10.12 -5.40 -24.23
C ARG A 226 -10.41 -3.91 -24.23
N TYR A 227 -9.84 -3.16 -23.29
CA TYR A 227 -10.08 -1.72 -23.15
C TYR A 227 -8.86 -0.85 -23.50
N CYS A 228 -7.83 -1.46 -24.10
CA CYS A 228 -6.72 -0.78 -24.78
C CYS A 228 -5.83 0.11 -23.89
N ALA A 229 -5.76 -0.16 -22.58
CA ALA A 229 -4.79 0.51 -21.71
C ALA A 229 -3.36 0.24 -22.21
N ASN A 230 -2.48 1.24 -22.13
CA ASN A 230 -1.12 1.11 -22.67
C ASN A 230 -0.26 0.11 -21.87
N SER A 231 -0.46 0.04 -20.56
CA SER A 231 0.14 -0.95 -19.68
C SER A 231 -0.71 -1.09 -18.42
N TRP A 232 -0.40 -2.08 -17.58
CA TRP A 232 -1.11 -2.29 -16.32
C TRP A 232 -0.98 -1.10 -15.34
N GLU A 233 0.10 -0.31 -15.44
CA GLU A 233 0.27 0.93 -14.66
C GLU A 233 -0.61 2.10 -15.15
N ARG A 234 -1.17 2.01 -16.36
CA ARG A 234 -1.88 3.11 -17.04
C ARG A 234 -3.40 2.98 -16.91
N GLY A 235 -3.88 2.92 -15.67
CA GLY A 235 -5.30 2.96 -15.33
C GLY A 235 -6.04 1.62 -15.50
N ALA A 236 -5.30 0.56 -15.79
CA ALA A 236 -5.81 -0.78 -16.07
C ALA A 236 -6.20 -1.55 -14.79
N VAL A 237 -7.14 -1.01 -14.01
CA VAL A 237 -7.53 -1.53 -12.69
C VAL A 237 -7.97 -3.00 -12.74
N LEU A 238 -8.54 -3.50 -13.84
CA LEU A 238 -8.94 -4.90 -13.93
C LEU A 238 -7.74 -5.87 -13.98
N GLU A 239 -6.55 -5.40 -14.34
CA GLU A 239 -5.31 -6.18 -14.28
C GLU A 239 -4.80 -6.30 -12.83
N THR A 240 -5.02 -5.26 -12.03
CA THR A 240 -4.42 -5.14 -10.69
C THR A 240 -5.37 -5.53 -9.56
N ILE A 241 -6.69 -5.38 -9.74
CA ILE A 241 -7.69 -5.59 -8.68
C ILE A 241 -7.65 -7.01 -8.10
N ASP A 242 -7.28 -7.99 -8.94
CA ASP A 242 -7.21 -9.41 -8.56
C ASP A 242 -5.85 -9.81 -7.96
N LEU A 243 -4.85 -8.91 -7.96
CA LEU A 243 -3.54 -9.18 -7.37
C LEU A 243 -3.65 -9.53 -5.87
N PRO A 244 -2.70 -10.33 -5.34
CA PRO A 244 -2.67 -10.63 -3.91
C PRO A 244 -2.64 -9.36 -3.06
N ASN A 245 -3.52 -9.30 -2.07
CA ASN A 245 -3.57 -8.21 -1.09
C ASN A 245 -3.52 -8.73 0.37
N THR A 246 -3.21 -10.02 0.51
CA THR A 246 -2.91 -10.73 1.75
C THR A 246 -1.83 -11.80 1.49
N ASP A 247 -1.30 -12.40 2.56
CA ASP A 247 -0.36 -13.54 2.45
C ASP A 247 -0.99 -14.84 1.94
N ARG A 248 -2.27 -14.88 1.55
CA ARG A 248 -2.94 -16.13 1.15
C ARG A 248 -2.23 -16.80 -0.03
N ALA A 249 -2.00 -16.06 -1.12
CA ALA A 249 -1.33 -16.58 -2.30
C ALA A 249 0.10 -17.05 -1.98
N TRP A 250 0.80 -16.29 -1.14
CA TRP A 250 2.13 -16.65 -0.65
C TRP A 250 2.13 -17.95 0.14
N LEU A 251 1.30 -18.07 1.17
CA LEU A 251 1.19 -19.28 1.99
C LEU A 251 0.76 -20.50 1.15
N MET A 252 -0.11 -20.33 0.16
CA MET A 252 -0.47 -21.38 -0.79
C MET A 252 0.74 -21.86 -1.60
N GLY A 253 1.57 -20.93 -2.11
CA GLY A 253 2.83 -21.26 -2.76
C GLY A 253 3.81 -21.99 -1.85
N ARG A 254 3.91 -21.56 -0.58
CA ARG A 254 4.73 -22.24 0.44
C ARG A 254 4.26 -23.66 0.69
N LEU A 255 2.95 -23.87 0.90
CA LEU A 255 2.37 -25.19 1.11
C LEU A 255 2.63 -26.13 -0.07
N LYS A 256 2.48 -25.63 -1.30
CA LYS A 256 2.81 -26.39 -2.52
C LYS A 256 4.28 -26.80 -2.56
N ASN A 257 5.20 -25.91 -2.18
CA ASN A 257 6.61 -26.26 -2.10
C ASN A 257 6.87 -27.35 -1.04
N ALA A 258 6.19 -27.26 0.11
CA ALA A 258 6.32 -28.22 1.20
C ALA A 258 5.90 -29.66 0.82
N GLU A 259 5.04 -29.85 -0.19
CA GLU A 259 4.66 -31.17 -0.72
C GLU A 259 5.85 -31.93 -1.35
N SER A 260 6.88 -31.22 -1.77
CA SER A 260 8.10 -31.81 -2.34
C SER A 260 9.13 -32.22 -1.29
N MET A 261 8.90 -31.89 -0.03
CA MET A 261 9.82 -32.13 1.09
C MET A 261 9.43 -33.38 1.89
N PRO A 262 10.37 -34.00 2.62
CA PRO A 262 10.03 -34.98 3.65
C PRO A 262 9.09 -34.39 4.69
N ASP A 263 8.13 -35.17 5.19
CA ASP A 263 7.04 -34.71 6.09
C ASP A 263 7.53 -33.89 7.30
N ASP A 264 8.61 -34.30 7.96
CA ASP A 264 9.19 -33.56 9.10
C ASP A 264 9.76 -32.20 8.68
N GLU A 265 10.45 -32.14 7.54
CA GLU A 265 11.00 -30.87 7.03
C GLU A 265 9.90 -29.96 6.50
N ALA A 266 8.89 -30.51 5.81
CA ALA A 266 7.72 -29.77 5.35
C ALA A 266 7.02 -29.04 6.51
N LYS A 267 6.84 -29.72 7.65
CA LYS A 267 6.27 -29.13 8.86
C LYS A 267 7.13 -28.01 9.42
N LYS A 268 8.44 -28.22 9.55
CA LYS A 268 9.37 -27.19 10.06
C LYS A 268 9.42 -25.97 9.15
N TYR A 269 9.53 -26.17 7.84
CA TYR A 269 9.49 -25.13 6.83
C TYR A 269 8.19 -24.30 6.90
N MET A 270 7.03 -24.95 7.03
CA MET A 270 5.76 -24.24 7.15
C MET A 270 5.63 -23.49 8.49
N ILE A 271 6.14 -24.04 9.59
CA ILE A 271 6.21 -23.33 10.88
C ILE A 271 7.09 -22.08 10.74
N ARG A 272 8.28 -22.17 10.14
CA ARG A 272 9.15 -21.01 9.88
C ARG A 272 8.44 -19.96 9.03
N SER A 273 7.68 -20.40 8.02
CA SER A 273 6.93 -19.51 7.12
C SER A 273 5.84 -18.71 7.85
N VAL A 274 5.04 -19.35 8.71
CA VAL A 274 3.95 -18.64 9.43
C VAL A 274 4.46 -17.81 10.61
N ARG A 275 5.63 -18.16 11.15
CA ARG A 275 6.31 -17.45 12.24
C ARG A 275 7.34 -16.41 11.76
N ARG A 276 7.45 -16.18 10.45
CA ARG A 276 8.45 -15.28 9.83
C ARG A 276 8.53 -13.90 10.50
N ASN A 277 7.40 -13.41 10.99
CA ASN A 277 7.23 -12.07 11.56
C ASN A 277 7.06 -12.11 13.09
N GLU A 278 7.11 -13.31 13.71
CA GLU A 278 7.04 -13.45 15.16
C GLU A 278 8.41 -13.11 15.77
N VAL A 279 8.37 -12.31 16.83
CA VAL A 279 9.54 -11.94 17.64
C VAL A 279 9.17 -12.10 19.12
N GLU A 280 10.17 -12.31 19.96
CA GLU A 280 9.97 -12.38 21.42
C GLU A 280 9.58 -11.00 22.00
N SER A 281 9.09 -10.97 23.25
CA SER A 281 8.62 -9.71 23.88
C SER A 281 9.72 -8.65 24.07
N ASP A 282 10.98 -9.08 24.06
CA ASP A 282 12.17 -8.25 24.18
C ASP A 282 12.93 -8.09 22.85
N GLU A 283 12.25 -8.36 21.74
CA GLU A 283 12.69 -8.21 20.35
C GLU A 283 11.71 -7.31 19.59
N TYR A 284 12.04 -6.93 18.35
CA TYR A 284 11.21 -6.02 17.58
C TYR A 284 11.13 -6.42 16.10
N TYR A 285 9.93 -6.31 15.51
CA TYR A 285 9.70 -6.48 14.08
C TYR A 285 8.98 -5.26 13.52
N PHE A 286 9.45 -4.80 12.36
CA PHE A 286 8.81 -3.74 11.60
C PHE A 286 8.83 -4.04 10.11
N SER A 287 7.78 -3.63 9.42
CA SER A 287 7.62 -3.68 7.97
C SER A 287 6.95 -2.39 7.54
N VAL A 288 7.47 -1.76 6.49
CA VAL A 288 6.91 -0.52 5.94
C VAL A 288 5.50 -0.75 5.44
N ALA A 289 5.22 -1.91 4.85
CA ALA A 289 3.89 -2.28 4.37
C ALA A 289 2.90 -2.45 5.53
N GLU A 290 3.23 -3.26 6.54
CA GLU A 290 2.27 -3.63 7.58
C GLU A 290 2.06 -2.55 8.65
N HIS A 291 3.07 -1.71 8.93
CA HIS A 291 3.02 -0.82 10.09
C HIS A 291 3.05 0.67 9.76
N GLY A 292 3.59 1.07 8.62
CA GLY A 292 3.84 2.49 8.29
C GLY A 292 4.77 3.19 9.30
N PHE A 293 5.04 4.49 9.12
CA PHE A 293 6.07 5.17 9.92
C PHE A 293 5.62 5.54 11.35
N GLY A 294 4.32 5.52 11.63
CA GLY A 294 3.77 5.93 12.93
C GLY A 294 4.28 5.13 14.13
N VAL A 295 4.79 3.91 13.92
CA VAL A 295 5.33 3.05 14.98
C VAL A 295 6.83 3.24 15.24
N LEU A 296 7.53 4.04 14.43
CA LEU A 296 8.99 4.18 14.51
C LEU A 296 9.46 5.14 15.59
N GLY A 297 8.57 5.84 16.30
CA GLY A 297 8.95 6.71 17.43
C GLY A 297 9.74 7.97 17.04
N CYS A 298 9.93 8.23 15.75
CA CYS A 298 10.50 9.46 15.21
C CYS A 298 10.05 9.70 13.76
N GLU A 299 10.05 10.97 13.36
CA GLU A 299 9.86 11.36 11.96
C GLU A 299 11.08 10.96 11.11
N GLN A 300 10.83 10.58 9.87
CA GLN A 300 11.89 10.32 8.90
C GLN A 300 12.52 11.64 8.44
N VAL A 301 13.83 11.63 8.23
CA VAL A 301 14.53 12.78 7.66
C VAL A 301 14.64 12.54 6.16
N VAL A 302 13.87 13.32 5.42
CA VAL A 302 13.80 13.23 3.96
C VAL A 302 14.31 14.51 3.30
N GLY A 303 14.79 14.37 2.08
CA GLY A 303 15.24 15.49 1.26
C GLY A 303 14.09 16.41 0.83
N PRO A 304 14.37 17.42 0.00
CA PRO A 304 13.34 18.32 -0.54
C PRO A 304 12.28 17.60 -1.38
N GLU A 305 12.56 16.38 -1.85
CA GLU A 305 11.64 15.54 -2.62
C GLU A 305 10.59 14.83 -1.74
N GLY A 306 10.71 14.90 -0.41
CA GLY A 306 9.80 14.23 0.52
C GLY A 306 10.06 12.72 0.63
N ILE A 307 9.08 11.99 1.18
CA ILE A 307 9.15 10.53 1.29
C ILE A 307 8.86 9.94 -0.09
N TYR A 308 9.79 9.14 -0.61
CA TYR A 308 9.54 8.28 -1.76
C TYR A 308 9.31 6.82 -1.35
N MET A 309 8.26 6.22 -1.91
CA MET A 309 7.88 4.82 -1.71
C MET A 309 7.92 4.03 -3.02
N ASN A 310 8.82 3.06 -3.09
CA ASN A 310 8.92 2.12 -4.20
C ASN A 310 7.95 0.94 -3.97
N PHE A 311 6.74 1.07 -4.51
CA PHE A 311 5.68 0.09 -4.34
C PHE A 311 5.86 -1.13 -5.26
N GLN A 312 5.90 -2.33 -4.66
CA GLN A 312 6.02 -3.62 -5.35
C GLN A 312 4.66 -4.32 -5.53
N GLY A 313 3.68 -4.00 -4.68
CA GLY A 313 2.42 -4.74 -4.60
C GLY A 313 1.51 -4.61 -5.81
N ASP A 314 1.70 -3.61 -6.67
CA ASP A 314 0.86 -3.42 -7.86
C ASP A 314 1.47 -3.94 -9.16
N ARG A 315 2.61 -4.64 -9.08
CA ARG A 315 3.34 -5.16 -10.25
C ARG A 315 2.96 -6.63 -10.50
N PRO A 316 2.20 -7.00 -11.55
CA PRO A 316 1.75 -8.38 -11.74
C PRO A 316 2.87 -9.41 -11.89
N ASP A 317 4.03 -9.00 -12.40
CA ASP A 317 5.22 -9.83 -12.54
C ASP A 317 5.95 -10.09 -11.21
N VAL A 318 5.78 -9.20 -10.22
CA VAL A 318 6.37 -9.32 -8.88
C VAL A 318 5.34 -9.88 -7.88
N ASN A 319 4.18 -9.24 -7.78
CA ASN A 319 3.07 -9.66 -6.91
C ASN A 319 2.22 -10.77 -7.55
N ASN A 320 2.84 -11.92 -7.77
CA ASN A 320 2.19 -13.13 -8.30
C ASN A 320 1.98 -14.22 -7.22
N GLY A 321 2.01 -13.82 -5.95
CA GLY A 321 1.98 -14.71 -4.80
C GLY A 321 3.34 -15.26 -4.39
N SER A 322 4.45 -14.85 -5.02
CA SER A 322 5.80 -15.15 -4.52
C SER A 322 6.31 -14.18 -3.45
N LEU A 323 5.74 -12.97 -3.41
CA LEU A 323 6.09 -11.90 -2.48
C LEU A 323 5.14 -11.91 -1.27
N PRO A 324 5.64 -12.04 -0.01
CA PRO A 324 4.81 -11.82 1.16
C PRO A 324 4.43 -10.33 1.29
N THR A 325 3.25 -10.06 1.87
CA THR A 325 2.67 -8.71 1.96
C THR A 325 3.54 -7.70 2.69
N CYS A 326 4.31 -8.16 3.68
CA CYS A 326 5.25 -7.31 4.41
C CYS A 326 6.36 -6.71 3.53
N LEU A 327 6.52 -7.18 2.29
CA LEU A 327 7.48 -6.68 1.31
C LEU A 327 6.86 -5.84 0.19
N PHE A 328 5.57 -5.52 0.25
CA PHE A 328 4.88 -4.77 -0.81
C PHE A 328 5.32 -3.31 -0.91
N LYS A 329 5.84 -2.75 0.19
CA LYS A 329 6.34 -1.39 0.30
C LYS A 329 7.84 -1.40 0.55
N VAL A 330 8.56 -0.58 -0.19
CA VAL A 330 9.99 -0.32 0.00
C VAL A 330 10.17 1.18 0.16
N TYR A 331 10.64 1.58 1.34
CA TYR A 331 11.03 2.95 1.63
C TYR A 331 12.37 3.23 0.97
N ASP A 332 12.46 4.29 0.17
CA ASP A 332 13.62 4.56 -0.68
C ASP A 332 14.07 6.02 -0.51
N ASN A 333 14.99 6.23 0.43
CA ASN A 333 15.50 7.56 0.82
C ASN A 333 16.94 7.45 1.33
N GLN A 334 17.65 8.57 1.48
CA GLN A 334 19.04 8.61 2.00
C GLN A 334 19.18 8.09 3.45
N SER A 335 18.13 8.24 4.26
CA SER A 335 18.17 7.85 5.67
C SER A 335 16.90 7.18 6.13
N PHE A 336 17.06 6.21 7.03
CA PHE A 336 15.97 5.58 7.76
C PHE A 336 16.25 5.66 9.26
N ARG A 337 15.24 6.03 10.05
CA ARG A 337 15.38 6.24 11.50
C ARG A 337 14.27 5.57 12.29
N CYS A 338 14.61 5.04 13.45
CA CYS A 338 13.62 4.60 14.43
C CYS A 338 14.12 4.77 15.88
N LYS A 339 13.18 4.95 16.81
CA LYS A 339 13.38 5.02 18.26
C LYS A 339 12.51 3.97 18.91
N LEU A 340 13.15 2.89 19.34
CA LEU A 340 12.49 1.68 19.79
C LEU A 340 12.81 1.41 21.26
N GLY A 341 11.89 0.76 21.96
CA GLY A 341 12.05 0.38 23.36
C GLY A 341 11.52 -1.03 23.63
N GLY A 342 11.82 -1.55 24.81
CA GLY A 342 11.41 -2.90 25.24
C GLY A 342 12.56 -3.93 25.25
N PHE A 343 13.81 -3.49 25.06
CA PHE A 343 14.98 -4.36 25.02
C PHE A 343 15.57 -4.60 26.41
N ARG A 344 16.23 -5.75 26.58
CA ARG A 344 16.99 -6.08 27.79
C ARG A 344 18.33 -5.36 27.80
N TYR A 345 18.74 -4.88 28.97
CA TYR A 345 19.99 -4.14 29.16
C TYR A 345 21.25 -5.03 29.20
N ASP A 346 21.09 -6.33 29.43
CA ASP A 346 22.16 -7.30 29.62
C ASP A 346 22.39 -8.21 28.41
N THR A 347 21.81 -7.87 27.26
CA THR A 347 21.69 -8.77 26.10
C THR A 347 22.22 -8.09 24.84
N ASP A 348 23.04 -8.81 24.07
CA ASP A 348 23.45 -8.39 22.73
C ASP A 348 22.36 -8.76 21.72
N TYR A 349 22.14 -7.87 20.77
CA TYR A 349 21.12 -8.01 19.72
C TYR A 349 21.77 -7.97 18.33
N GLU A 350 20.99 -8.37 17.33
CA GLU A 350 21.29 -8.21 15.92
C GLU A 350 20.18 -7.40 15.27
N LEU A 351 20.57 -6.37 14.51
CA LEU A 351 19.70 -5.67 13.58
C LEU A 351 19.75 -6.41 12.25
N LYS A 352 18.62 -6.97 11.83
CA LYS A 352 18.43 -7.55 10.50
C LYS A 352 17.60 -6.59 9.66
N VAL A 353 18.10 -6.19 8.50
CA VAL A 353 17.41 -5.25 7.60
C VAL A 353 17.26 -5.89 6.24
N THR A 354 16.02 -5.95 5.75
CA THR A 354 15.71 -6.44 4.41
C THR A 354 15.67 -5.26 3.45
N TYR A 355 16.66 -5.22 2.55
CA TYR A 355 16.78 -4.25 1.49
C TYR A 355 16.21 -4.78 0.17
N HIS A 356 15.68 -3.89 -0.67
CA HIS A 356 15.33 -4.17 -2.07
C HIS A 356 16.26 -3.38 -2.99
N GLN A 357 17.51 -3.83 -3.09
CA GLN A 357 18.54 -3.14 -3.86
C GLN A 357 19.61 -4.16 -4.28
N LYS A 358 20.10 -4.03 -5.51
CA LYS A 358 21.27 -4.79 -5.95
C LYS A 358 22.51 -4.18 -5.28
N LYS A 359 23.37 -5.04 -4.74
CA LYS A 359 24.63 -4.61 -4.13
C LYS A 359 25.47 -3.86 -5.16
N ASP A 360 25.77 -2.61 -4.87
CA ASP A 360 26.77 -1.82 -5.58
C ASP A 360 28.08 -1.88 -4.79
N GLU A 361 29.08 -2.55 -5.37
CA GLU A 361 30.41 -2.70 -4.76
C GLU A 361 31.18 -1.37 -4.69
N SER A 362 30.73 -0.32 -5.37
CA SER A 362 31.35 1.00 -5.30
C SER A 362 30.96 1.81 -4.06
N ILE A 363 29.90 1.39 -3.34
CA ILE A 363 29.46 2.03 -2.10
C ILE A 363 30.22 1.44 -0.93
N ASP A 364 30.91 2.28 -0.17
CA ASP A 364 31.74 1.92 0.98
C ASP A 364 31.50 2.77 2.25
N ASP A 365 30.43 3.57 2.24
CA ASP A 365 30.13 4.59 3.24
C ASP A 365 28.78 4.41 3.96
N LEU A 366 28.06 3.29 3.74
CA LEU A 366 26.86 2.96 4.52
C LEU A 366 27.22 3.01 6.02
N THR A 367 26.47 3.80 6.76
CA THR A 367 26.67 3.97 8.19
C THR A 367 25.41 3.58 8.95
N ILE A 368 25.57 2.78 9.99
CA ILE A 368 24.51 2.50 10.97
C ILE A 368 24.96 2.98 12.34
N LYS A 369 24.11 3.81 12.96
CA LYS A 369 24.31 4.28 14.33
C LYS A 369 23.22 3.74 15.23
N ALA A 370 23.61 3.38 16.46
CA ALA A 370 22.71 3.02 17.55
C ALA A 370 22.98 3.96 18.74
N ASN A 371 21.99 4.77 19.13
CA ASN A 371 22.13 5.84 20.13
C ASN A 371 23.36 6.73 19.89
N GLY A 372 23.62 7.05 18.61
CA GLY A 372 24.74 7.88 18.17
C GLY A 372 26.10 7.16 18.05
N ALA A 373 26.25 5.94 18.59
CA ALA A 373 27.44 5.13 18.40
C ALA A 373 27.40 4.43 17.03
N ILE A 374 28.49 4.51 16.27
CA ILE A 374 28.60 3.80 14.97
C ILE A 374 28.76 2.31 15.27
N VAL A 375 27.78 1.51 14.86
CA VAL A 375 27.79 0.04 14.99
C VAL A 375 28.19 -0.64 13.68
N TYR A 376 28.04 0.06 12.55
CA TYR A 376 28.53 -0.38 11.25
C TYR A 376 28.97 0.82 10.42
N LYS A 377 30.08 0.67 9.72
CA LYS A 377 30.51 1.56 8.64
C LYS A 377 31.25 0.74 7.59
N GLY A 378 30.79 0.77 6.34
CA GLY A 378 31.42 0.03 5.26
C GLY A 378 30.53 -0.09 4.04
N GLY A 379 30.66 -1.22 3.33
CA GLY A 379 29.91 -1.48 2.10
C GLY A 379 28.39 -1.40 2.24
N GLN A 380 27.68 -1.32 1.11
CA GLN A 380 26.22 -1.17 1.09
C GLN A 380 25.43 -2.21 1.88
N PHE A 381 25.96 -3.42 2.09
CA PHE A 381 25.37 -4.43 2.97
C PHE A 381 26.40 -4.98 3.94
N GLY A 382 25.97 -5.23 5.18
CA GLY A 382 26.70 -6.02 6.17
C GLY A 382 26.82 -7.50 5.79
N GLU A 383 26.94 -8.37 6.79
CA GLU A 383 26.89 -9.82 6.57
C GLU A 383 25.47 -10.22 6.13
N GLU A 384 25.35 -11.08 5.12
CA GLU A 384 24.04 -11.50 4.60
C GLU A 384 23.53 -12.73 5.36
N ASP A 385 22.24 -12.74 5.71
CA ASP A 385 21.57 -13.92 6.25
C ASP A 385 21.22 -14.87 5.09
N GLU A 386 22.19 -15.65 4.61
CA GLU A 386 22.05 -16.50 3.43
C GLU A 386 20.88 -17.51 3.54
N GLU A 387 20.63 -18.03 4.75
CA GLU A 387 19.52 -18.95 4.98
C GLU A 387 18.17 -18.24 4.86
N PHE A 388 18.03 -17.07 5.49
CA PHE A 388 16.82 -16.27 5.38
C PHE A 388 16.60 -15.75 3.97
N ASN A 389 17.67 -15.33 3.26
CA ASN A 389 17.59 -14.88 1.87
C ASN A 389 17.06 -16.00 0.98
N ARG A 390 17.68 -17.18 1.04
CA ARG A 390 17.28 -18.34 0.24
C ARG A 390 15.88 -18.82 0.56
N GLU A 391 15.49 -18.81 1.84
CA GLU A 391 14.22 -19.39 2.26
C GLU A 391 13.07 -18.39 2.24
N MET A 392 13.24 -17.11 2.58
CA MET A 392 12.13 -16.21 2.92
C MET A 392 12.01 -14.98 2.01
N LEU A 393 12.99 -14.72 1.15
CA LEU A 393 13.01 -13.54 0.30
C LEU A 393 12.92 -13.93 -1.18
N PRO A 394 12.15 -13.18 -1.99
CA PRO A 394 12.19 -13.32 -3.44
C PRO A 394 13.42 -12.60 -4.02
N ASP A 395 13.68 -12.84 -5.31
CA ASP A 395 14.76 -12.19 -6.04
C ASP A 395 14.68 -10.65 -5.92
N GLY A 396 15.85 -10.02 -5.79
CA GLY A 396 15.97 -8.57 -5.62
C GLY A 396 15.93 -8.09 -4.17
N PHE A 397 15.60 -8.96 -3.22
CA PHE A 397 15.66 -8.66 -1.79
C PHE A 397 16.85 -9.35 -1.11
N VAL A 398 17.44 -8.68 -0.13
CA VAL A 398 18.55 -9.20 0.68
C VAL A 398 18.40 -8.77 2.13
N CYS A 399 18.57 -9.71 3.06
CA CYS A 399 18.62 -9.47 4.49
C CYS A 399 20.07 -9.34 4.95
N ALA A 400 20.48 -8.14 5.36
CA ALA A 400 21.78 -7.88 5.97
C ALA A 400 21.66 -7.83 7.49
N VAL A 401 22.71 -8.30 8.17
CA VAL A 401 22.80 -8.44 9.62
C VAL A 401 23.89 -7.51 10.16
N TYR A 402 23.54 -6.79 11.21
CA TYR A 402 24.41 -5.85 11.90
C TYR A 402 24.37 -6.11 13.40
N GLN A 403 25.53 -6.02 14.05
CA GLN A 403 25.67 -6.31 15.46
C GLN A 403 25.24 -5.09 16.29
N LEU A 404 24.37 -5.30 17.29
CA LEU A 404 23.96 -4.30 18.27
C LEU A 404 24.44 -4.74 19.66
N PRO A 405 25.64 -4.33 20.09
CA PRO A 405 26.14 -4.71 21.40
C PRO A 405 25.31 -4.05 22.50
N LYS A 406 25.08 -4.73 23.62
CA LYS A 406 24.23 -4.27 24.73
C LYS A 406 24.52 -2.84 25.20
N ASP A 407 25.77 -2.39 25.09
CA ASP A 407 26.22 -1.08 25.53
C ASP A 407 25.62 0.08 24.72
N VAL A 408 25.07 -0.18 23.52
CA VAL A 408 24.35 0.83 22.74
C VAL A 408 22.92 1.03 23.23
N PHE A 409 22.37 0.14 24.04
CA PHE A 409 21.02 0.25 24.58
C PHE A 409 21.03 1.10 25.85
N VAL A 410 20.22 2.16 25.86
CA VAL A 410 20.12 3.07 27.00
C VAL A 410 18.72 2.94 27.61
N ASN A 411 18.66 2.46 28.85
CA ASN A 411 17.39 2.21 29.57
C ASN A 411 16.42 1.30 28.80
N GLY A 412 16.94 0.29 28.08
CA GLY A 412 16.13 -0.63 27.28
C GLY A 412 15.59 -0.02 25.97
N CYS A 413 16.16 1.11 25.54
CA CYS A 413 15.80 1.80 24.31
C CYS A 413 17.00 1.96 23.37
N VAL A 414 16.72 2.01 22.07
CA VAL A 414 17.71 2.25 21.01
C VAL A 414 17.14 3.18 19.93
N GLU A 415 17.90 4.20 19.58
CA GLU A 415 17.69 5.00 18.38
C GLU A 415 18.59 4.46 17.26
N ILE A 416 18.00 3.93 16.19
CA ILE A 416 18.72 3.46 15.00
C ILE A 416 18.66 4.54 13.92
N GLU A 417 19.79 4.79 13.29
CA GLU A 417 19.93 5.62 12.09
C GLU A 417 20.71 4.80 11.06
N ILE A 418 20.10 4.52 9.90
CA ILE A 418 20.74 3.91 8.75
C ILE A 418 20.85 5.00 7.70
N PHE A 419 22.06 5.23 7.19
CA PHE A 419 22.35 6.36 6.30
C PHE A 419 23.33 5.97 5.20
N GLU A 420 23.02 6.36 3.97
CA GLU A 420 23.90 6.26 2.82
C GLU A 420 23.65 7.47 1.88
N GLU A 421 24.71 8.18 1.49
CA GLU A 421 24.62 9.48 0.83
C GLU A 421 24.27 9.38 -0.65
N HIS A 422 24.81 8.37 -1.35
CA HIS A 422 24.91 8.35 -2.80
C HIS A 422 23.78 7.59 -3.50
N ALA A 423 23.49 6.37 -3.07
CA ALA A 423 22.42 5.52 -3.58
C ALA A 423 21.19 5.46 -2.65
N GLY A 424 21.33 5.92 -1.41
CA GLY A 424 20.32 5.82 -0.38
C GLY A 424 20.06 4.40 0.08
N VAL A 425 19.00 4.23 0.87
CA VAL A 425 18.60 2.95 1.46
C VAL A 425 17.18 2.59 1.04
N MET A 426 17.05 1.40 0.45
CA MET A 426 15.77 0.83 0.01
C MET A 426 15.30 -0.24 1.00
N ILE A 427 14.64 0.16 2.09
CA ILE A 427 14.27 -0.72 3.21
C ILE A 427 12.81 -1.17 3.12
N SER A 428 12.58 -2.47 3.27
CA SER A 428 11.22 -3.03 3.30
C SER A 428 10.76 -3.47 4.69
N GLU A 429 11.66 -4.11 5.45
CA GLU A 429 11.41 -4.53 6.83
C GLU A 429 12.71 -4.56 7.64
N LEU A 430 12.58 -4.57 8.96
CA LEU A 430 13.68 -4.78 9.88
C LEU A 430 13.25 -5.65 11.08
N ARG A 431 14.22 -6.32 11.67
CA ARG A 431 14.09 -7.03 12.95
C ARG A 431 15.24 -6.65 13.88
N ILE A 432 14.95 -6.52 15.16
CA ILE A 432 15.96 -6.52 16.21
C ILE A 432 15.73 -7.78 17.04
N VAL A 433 16.61 -8.76 16.89
CA VAL A 433 16.50 -10.09 17.52
C VAL A 433 17.69 -10.34 18.41
N LYS A 434 17.54 -11.18 19.44
CA LYS A 434 18.66 -11.54 20.31
C LYS A 434 19.72 -12.27 19.51
N LYS A 435 20.98 -11.92 19.75
CA LYS A 435 22.10 -12.65 19.19
C LYS A 435 22.11 -14.07 19.75
N LYS A 436 22.09 -15.08 18.86
CA LYS A 436 22.05 -16.50 19.24
C LYS A 436 23.42 -17.06 19.57
#